data_AF-A0A1F5ALD8-F1
#
_entry.id   AF-A0A1F5ALD8-F1
#
_cell.length_a   1.000
_cell.length_b   1.000
_cell.length_c   1.000
_cell.angle_alpha   90.00
_cell.angle_beta   90.00
_cell.angle_gamma   90.00
#
_symmetry.space_group_name_H-M   'P 1'
#
loop_
_entity.id
_entity.type
_entity.pdbx_description
1 polymer ?
#
loop_
_entity_poly.entity_id
_entity_poly.type
_entity_poly.pdbx_seq_one_letter_code
_entity_poly.pdbx_strand_id
1 'polypeptide(L)'
;MKENAPKQGEDQKAYQDKFKKFLEEFQQEATSKIDENNAALERDYQGKKRAQQNLAINLSRVSPASALTFSTMSLARTGIDEHESFLASIRAYKPIFTKWANSRMMQNINFQTGEQGKVVLDDMPQHKFEPEGLGKSLARTFPDFGLMLFLIIVFFAGAYVSFLKYDVR
;
A
#
# COMPACT_ATOMS: atom_id res chain seq x y z
N MET A 1 -16.50 -36.59 2.30
CA MET A 1 -15.76 -37.64 3.04
C MET A 1 -16.07 -39.08 2.62
N LYS A 2 -17.20 -39.40 1.97
CA LYS A 2 -17.55 -40.79 1.58
C LYS A 2 -16.98 -41.27 0.23
N GLU A 3 -16.35 -40.37 -0.54
CA GLU A 3 -15.94 -40.66 -1.93
C GLU A 3 -14.53 -41.29 -2.05
N ASN A 4 -13.71 -41.19 -1.01
CA ASN A 4 -12.34 -41.73 -0.96
C ASN A 4 -12.20 -42.94 -0.01
N ALA A 5 -13.29 -43.67 0.27
CA ALA A 5 -13.19 -44.91 1.05
C ALA A 5 -12.51 -46.02 0.23
N PRO A 6 -11.65 -46.86 0.84
CA PRO A 6 -10.90 -47.89 0.12
C PRO A 6 -11.87 -48.89 -0.52
N LYS A 7 -11.75 -49.10 -1.84
CA LYS A 7 -12.49 -50.15 -2.54
C LYS A 7 -11.78 -51.49 -2.33
N GLN A 8 -12.54 -52.56 -2.08
CA GLN A 8 -12.00 -53.90 -1.90
C GLN A 8 -11.17 -54.31 -3.13
N GLY A 9 -9.84 -54.45 -2.93
CA GLY A 9 -8.88 -54.86 -3.96
C GLY A 9 -7.93 -53.77 -4.48
N GLU A 10 -8.01 -52.52 -4.00
CA GLU A 10 -7.02 -51.48 -4.39
C GLU A 10 -5.66 -51.67 -3.72
N ASP A 11 -4.60 -51.59 -4.53
CA ASP A 11 -3.21 -51.68 -4.13
C ASP A 11 -2.88 -50.62 -3.05
N GLN A 12 -2.40 -51.05 -1.87
CA GLN A 12 -2.22 -50.18 -0.69
C GLN A 12 -1.42 -48.90 -0.98
N LYS A 13 -0.46 -48.99 -1.91
CA LYS A 13 0.34 -47.84 -2.37
C LYS A 13 -0.49 -46.83 -3.18
N ALA A 14 -1.37 -47.30 -4.06
CA ALA A 14 -2.23 -46.44 -4.86
C ALA A 14 -3.25 -45.67 -3.99
N TYR A 15 -3.74 -46.29 -2.91
CA TYR A 15 -4.59 -45.61 -1.92
C TYR A 15 -3.82 -44.55 -1.12
N GLN A 16 -2.59 -44.87 -0.68
CA GLN A 16 -1.73 -43.91 0.03
C GLN A 16 -1.41 -42.69 -0.84
N ASP A 17 -1.11 -42.89 -2.12
CA ASP A 17 -0.81 -41.79 -3.05
C ASP A 17 -2.06 -40.94 -3.37
N LYS A 18 -3.23 -41.56 -3.55
CA LYS A 18 -4.51 -40.83 -3.68
C LYS A 18 -4.82 -40.00 -2.42
N PHE A 19 -4.61 -40.57 -1.24
CA PHE A 19 -4.87 -39.88 0.03
C PHE A 19 -3.89 -38.73 0.28
N LYS A 20 -2.61 -38.91 -0.05
CA LYS A 20 -1.62 -37.82 -0.03
C LYS A 20 -1.98 -36.69 -0.99
N LYS A 21 -2.31 -36.99 -2.24
CA LYS A 21 -2.76 -35.97 -3.22
C LYS A 21 -4.00 -35.23 -2.74
N PHE A 22 -4.97 -35.95 -2.19
CA PHE A 22 -6.17 -35.33 -1.62
C PHE A 22 -5.83 -34.39 -0.45
N LEU A 23 -4.94 -34.79 0.45
CA LEU A 23 -4.46 -33.92 1.54
C LEU A 23 -3.70 -32.70 1.02
N GLU A 24 -2.84 -32.87 0.02
CA GLU A 24 -2.09 -31.79 -0.61
C GLU A 24 -3.02 -30.80 -1.33
N GLU A 25 -4.00 -31.28 -2.10
CA GLU A 25 -5.02 -30.45 -2.74
C GLU A 25 -5.85 -29.70 -1.69
N PHE A 26 -6.27 -30.37 -0.62
CA PHE A 26 -7.05 -29.74 0.45
C PHE A 26 -6.24 -28.68 1.21
N GLN A 27 -4.95 -28.94 1.45
CA GLN A 27 -4.05 -27.96 2.05
C GLN A 27 -3.80 -26.77 1.12
N GLN A 28 -3.60 -27.01 -0.18
CA GLN A 28 -3.44 -25.95 -1.18
C GLN A 28 -4.71 -25.10 -1.30
N GLU A 29 -5.89 -25.73 -1.38
CA GLU A 29 -7.17 -25.02 -1.46
C GLU A 29 -7.43 -24.19 -0.19
N ALA A 30 -7.16 -24.76 0.99
CA ALA A 30 -7.30 -24.05 2.25
C ALA A 30 -6.33 -22.85 2.33
N THR A 31 -5.07 -23.04 1.93
CA THR A 31 -4.05 -21.97 1.91
C THR A 31 -4.45 -20.88 0.92
N SER A 32 -4.87 -21.24 -0.29
CA SER A 32 -5.33 -20.29 -1.31
C SER A 32 -6.52 -19.47 -0.82
N LYS A 33 -7.51 -20.11 -0.17
CA LYS A 33 -8.65 -19.39 0.41
C LYS A 33 -8.24 -18.47 1.57
N ILE A 34 -7.30 -18.88 2.40
CA ILE A 34 -6.77 -18.02 3.48
C ILE A 34 -6.07 -16.80 2.88
N ASP A 35 -5.22 -17.00 1.88
CA ASP A 35 -4.49 -15.92 1.22
C ASP A 35 -5.43 -14.96 0.48
N GLU A 36 -6.43 -15.47 -0.23
CA GLU A 36 -7.45 -14.67 -0.91
C GLU A 36 -8.27 -13.84 0.09
N ASN A 37 -8.72 -14.45 1.18
CA ASN A 37 -9.48 -13.75 2.22
C ASN A 37 -8.64 -12.70 2.93
N ASN A 38 -7.39 -13.01 3.27
CA ASN A 38 -6.47 -12.05 3.87
C ASN A 38 -6.20 -10.87 2.91
N ALA A 39 -5.99 -11.15 1.62
CA ALA A 39 -5.80 -10.11 0.61
C ALA A 39 -7.06 -9.26 0.40
N ALA A 40 -8.26 -9.84 0.47
CA ALA A 40 -9.51 -9.10 0.43
C ALA A 40 -9.70 -8.22 1.67
N LEU A 41 -9.49 -8.78 2.86
CA LEU A 41 -9.62 -8.08 4.13
C LEU A 41 -8.65 -6.90 4.23
N GLU A 42 -7.39 -7.11 3.85
CA GLU A 42 -6.37 -6.05 3.84
C GLU A 42 -6.75 -4.94 2.85
N ARG A 43 -7.25 -5.29 1.65
CA ARG A 43 -7.73 -4.29 0.67
C ARG A 43 -8.88 -3.45 1.23
N ASP A 44 -9.87 -4.09 1.83
CA ASP A 44 -11.02 -3.40 2.42
C ASP A 44 -10.61 -2.51 3.60
N TYR A 45 -9.75 -3.02 4.47
CA TYR A 45 -9.22 -2.27 5.61
C TYR A 45 -8.46 -1.01 5.15
N GLN A 46 -7.55 -1.16 4.20
CA GLN A 46 -6.79 -0.03 3.65
C GLN A 46 -7.71 0.97 2.94
N GLY A 47 -8.73 0.51 2.22
CA GLY A 47 -9.73 1.36 1.58
C GLY A 47 -10.51 2.21 2.59
N LYS A 48 -11.02 1.58 3.66
CA LYS A 48 -11.73 2.29 4.74
C LYS A 48 -10.83 3.27 5.48
N LYS A 49 -9.60 2.86 5.80
CA LYS A 49 -8.59 3.71 6.46
C LYS A 49 -8.31 4.96 5.63
N ARG A 50 -8.11 4.81 4.31
CA ARG A 50 -7.87 5.92 3.39
C ARG A 50 -9.06 6.89 3.34
N ALA A 51 -10.28 6.36 3.31
CA ALA A 51 -11.50 7.19 3.33
C ALA A 51 -11.62 8.00 4.64
N GLN A 52 -11.40 7.37 5.80
CA GLN A 52 -11.42 8.05 7.09
C GLN A 52 -10.33 9.12 7.18
N GLN A 53 -9.13 8.83 6.68
CA GLN A 53 -8.02 9.78 6.66
C GLN A 53 -8.33 11.00 5.79
N ASN A 54 -8.90 10.80 4.60
CA ASN A 54 -9.30 11.90 3.72
C ASN A 54 -10.38 12.78 4.37
N LEU A 55 -11.36 12.18 5.04
CA LEU A 55 -12.37 12.91 5.79
C LEU A 55 -11.73 13.74 6.93
N ALA A 56 -10.83 13.14 7.70
CA ALA A 56 -10.12 13.83 8.77
C ALA A 56 -9.29 15.00 8.27
N ILE A 57 -8.57 14.85 7.15
CA ILE A 57 -7.81 15.91 6.51
C ILE A 57 -8.75 17.04 6.06
N ASN A 58 -9.84 16.71 5.36
CA ASN A 58 -10.79 17.71 4.87
C ASN A 58 -11.47 18.49 6.01
N LEU A 59 -11.82 17.83 7.11
CA LEU A 59 -12.36 18.49 8.30
C LEU A 59 -11.31 19.36 8.99
N SER A 60 -10.06 18.89 9.05
CA SER A 60 -8.96 19.62 9.68
C SER A 60 -8.59 20.89 8.91
N ARG A 61 -8.81 20.93 7.59
CA ARG A 61 -8.57 22.12 6.74
C ARG A 61 -9.45 23.32 7.09
N VAL A 62 -10.48 23.17 7.92
CA VAL A 62 -11.24 24.30 8.49
C VAL A 62 -10.33 25.21 9.32
N SER A 63 -9.28 24.66 9.94
CA SER A 63 -8.26 25.44 10.63
C SER A 63 -7.21 25.96 9.63
N PRO A 64 -6.96 27.29 9.56
CA PRO A 64 -5.93 27.86 8.71
C PRO A 64 -4.52 27.29 8.99
N ALA A 65 -4.19 27.02 10.26
CA ALA A 65 -2.91 26.44 10.63
C ALA A 65 -2.74 25.03 10.05
N SER A 66 -3.79 24.20 10.15
CA SER A 66 -3.78 22.84 9.62
C SER A 66 -3.72 22.81 8.08
N ALA A 67 -4.45 23.70 7.40
CA ALA A 67 -4.38 23.86 5.95
C ALA A 67 -2.96 24.22 5.47
N LEU A 68 -2.28 25.13 6.17
CA LEU A 68 -0.89 25.49 5.90
C LEU A 68 0.06 24.31 6.14
N THR A 69 -0.09 23.58 7.25
CA THR A 69 0.74 22.40 7.55
C THR A 69 0.61 21.34 6.47
N PHE A 70 -0.61 20.96 6.08
CA PHE A 70 -0.82 19.96 5.04
C PHE A 70 -0.28 20.42 3.69
N SER A 71 -0.51 21.69 3.33
CA SER A 71 0.02 22.25 2.08
C SER A 71 1.55 22.23 2.05
N THR A 72 2.19 22.55 3.17
CA THR A 72 3.65 22.53 3.31
C THR A 72 4.19 21.10 3.23
N MET A 73 3.56 20.14 3.89
CA MET A 73 3.92 18.72 3.80
C MET A 73 3.77 18.18 2.37
N SER A 74 2.68 18.53 1.69
CA SER A 74 2.47 18.16 0.28
C SER A 74 3.54 18.78 -0.64
N LEU A 75 3.91 20.04 -0.41
CA LEU A 75 4.94 20.71 -1.21
C LEU A 75 6.35 20.16 -0.93
N ALA A 76 6.64 19.85 0.33
CA ALA A 76 7.90 19.25 0.77
C ALA A 76 8.00 17.75 0.41
N ARG A 77 6.96 17.15 -0.17
CA ARG A 77 6.87 15.70 -0.47
C ARG A 77 7.06 14.83 0.77
N THR A 78 6.59 15.31 1.92
CA THR A 78 6.57 14.56 3.18
C THR A 78 5.14 14.27 3.66
N GLY A 79 4.16 14.64 2.84
CA GLY A 79 2.75 14.39 3.08
C GLY A 79 2.38 12.92 2.92
N ILE A 80 1.16 12.61 3.36
CA ILE A 80 0.65 11.24 3.41
C ILE A 80 0.54 10.61 2.00
N ASP A 81 0.21 11.41 0.98
CA ASP A 81 0.14 10.97 -0.42
C ASP A 81 1.50 10.46 -0.93
N GLU A 82 2.60 11.12 -0.54
CA GLU A 82 3.94 10.72 -0.95
C GLU A 82 4.33 9.39 -0.30
N HIS A 83 4.00 9.23 0.99
CA HIS A 83 4.23 7.98 1.71
C HIS A 83 3.49 6.81 1.05
N GLU A 84 2.24 6.98 0.65
CA GLU A 84 1.49 5.95 -0.04
C GLU A 84 2.05 5.64 -1.43
N SER A 85 2.47 6.67 -2.17
CA SER A 85 3.12 6.51 -3.48
C SER A 85 4.43 5.74 -3.37
N PHE A 86 5.20 6.02 -2.32
CA PHE A 86 6.41 5.27 -1.99
C PHE A 86 6.11 3.80 -1.68
N LEU A 87 5.13 3.52 -0.80
CA LEU A 87 4.72 2.14 -0.51
C LEU A 87 4.21 1.40 -1.76
N ALA A 88 3.47 2.09 -2.63
CA ALA A 88 3.03 1.52 -3.90
C ALA A 88 4.22 1.17 -4.80
N SER A 89 5.23 2.05 -4.87
CA SER A 89 6.46 1.79 -5.64
C SER A 89 7.23 0.56 -5.10
N ILE A 90 7.29 0.38 -3.78
CA ILE A 90 7.90 -0.80 -3.15
C ILE A 90 7.10 -2.07 -3.49
N ARG A 91 5.77 -2.01 -3.42
CA ARG A 91 4.91 -3.15 -3.78
C ARG A 91 5.11 -3.57 -5.23
N ALA A 92 5.27 -2.62 -6.14
CA ALA A 92 5.57 -2.89 -7.55
C ALA A 92 6.98 -3.45 -7.77
N TYR A 93 7.95 -3.03 -6.93
CA TYR A 93 9.33 -3.48 -7.02
C TYR A 93 9.56 -4.89 -6.44
N LYS A 94 8.82 -5.27 -5.39
CA LYS A 94 8.91 -6.59 -4.74
C LYS A 94 8.92 -7.76 -5.73
N PRO A 95 7.96 -7.91 -6.67
CA PRO A 95 7.97 -9.04 -7.62
C PRO A 95 9.19 -9.03 -8.56
N ILE A 96 9.69 -7.85 -8.94
CA ILE A 96 10.88 -7.70 -9.79
C ILE A 96 12.11 -8.23 -9.04
N PHE A 97 12.27 -7.79 -7.79
CA PHE A 97 13.35 -8.25 -6.92
C PHE A 97 13.25 -9.74 -6.63
N THR A 98 12.07 -10.26 -6.29
CA THR A 98 11.86 -11.70 -6.05
C THR A 98 12.20 -12.54 -7.29
N LYS A 99 11.81 -12.09 -8.49
CA LYS A 99 12.15 -12.77 -9.75
C LYS A 99 13.66 -12.83 -9.97
N TRP A 100 14.36 -11.70 -9.74
CA TRP A 100 15.81 -11.65 -9.83
C TRP A 100 16.48 -12.56 -8.78
N ALA A 101 16.06 -12.47 -7.52
CA ALA A 101 16.61 -13.28 -6.42
C ALA A 101 16.45 -14.78 -6.68
N ASN A 102 15.28 -15.22 -7.13
CA ASN A 102 15.04 -16.63 -7.48
C ASN A 102 15.92 -17.08 -8.66
N SER A 103 16.11 -16.23 -9.69
CA SER A 103 16.98 -16.56 -10.82
C SER A 103 18.44 -16.74 -10.42
N ARG A 104 18.95 -15.90 -9.51
CA ARG A 104 20.33 -16.01 -8.99
C ARG A 104 20.50 -17.19 -8.04
N MET A 105 19.50 -17.50 -7.20
CA MET A 105 19.52 -18.68 -6.36
C MET A 105 19.62 -19.96 -7.21
N MET A 106 18.84 -20.07 -8.29
CA MET A 106 18.89 -21.23 -9.19
C MET A 106 20.20 -21.32 -9.98
N GLN A 107 20.83 -20.19 -10.32
CA GLN A 107 22.12 -20.16 -11.03
C GLN A 107 23.32 -20.53 -10.15
N ASN A 108 23.25 -20.23 -8.84
CA ASN A 108 24.36 -20.47 -7.90
C ASN A 108 24.31 -21.84 -7.22
N ILE A 109 23.25 -22.63 -7.44
CA ILE A 109 23.17 -24.02 -6.96
C ILE A 109 23.87 -24.92 -7.97
N ASN A 110 25.10 -25.32 -7.64
CA ASN A 110 25.79 -26.36 -8.39
C ASN A 110 25.29 -27.74 -7.91
N PHE A 111 24.34 -28.33 -8.62
CA PHE A 111 23.68 -29.60 -8.26
C PHE A 111 24.64 -30.80 -8.16
N GLN A 112 25.89 -30.67 -8.63
CA GLN A 112 26.90 -31.72 -8.59
C GLN A 112 27.83 -31.68 -7.35
N THR A 113 28.05 -30.52 -6.74
CA THR A 113 29.01 -30.37 -5.63
C THR A 113 28.41 -29.77 -4.35
N GLY A 114 27.18 -29.25 -4.40
CA GLY A 114 26.49 -28.68 -3.23
C GLY A 114 27.09 -27.38 -2.69
N GLU A 115 28.14 -26.85 -3.33
CA GLU A 115 28.75 -25.57 -2.96
C GLU A 115 27.95 -24.40 -3.53
N GLN A 116 27.69 -23.40 -2.68
CA GLN A 116 27.08 -22.14 -3.09
C GLN A 116 28.15 -21.28 -3.79
N GLY A 117 28.00 -21.08 -5.10
CA GLY A 117 28.87 -20.20 -5.86
C GLY A 117 28.81 -18.74 -5.37
N LYS A 118 29.87 -17.96 -5.60
CA LYS A 118 29.92 -16.51 -5.27
C LYS A 118 28.76 -15.78 -5.96
N VAL A 119 27.91 -15.13 -5.17
CA VAL A 119 26.78 -14.34 -5.68
C VAL A 119 27.31 -13.06 -6.33
N VAL A 120 27.23 -12.96 -7.66
CA VAL A 120 27.54 -11.72 -8.39
C VAL A 120 26.30 -10.83 -8.39
N LEU A 121 26.45 -9.62 -7.82
CA LEU A 121 25.37 -8.67 -7.55
C LEU A 121 25.27 -7.54 -8.60
N ASP A 122 26.14 -7.52 -9.62
CA ASP A 122 26.24 -6.40 -10.57
C ASP A 122 24.93 -6.11 -11.33
N ASP A 123 24.12 -7.14 -11.62
CA ASP A 123 22.84 -7.00 -12.33
C ASP A 123 21.64 -6.82 -11.39
N MET A 124 21.86 -6.46 -10.12
CA MET A 124 20.77 -6.30 -9.16
C MET A 124 19.85 -5.14 -9.59
N PRO A 125 18.53 -5.37 -9.75
CA PRO A 125 17.61 -4.28 -10.02
C PRO A 125 17.70 -3.28 -8.86
N GLN A 126 17.76 -1.99 -9.17
CA GLN A 126 17.73 -0.95 -8.14
C GLN A 126 16.34 -0.33 -8.12
N HIS A 127 15.80 -0.17 -6.92
CA HIS A 127 14.57 0.60 -6.75
C HIS A 127 14.86 2.07 -7.06
N LYS A 128 14.17 2.61 -8.06
CA LYS A 128 14.18 4.04 -8.36
C LYS A 128 12.79 4.59 -8.07
N PHE A 129 12.71 5.44 -7.06
CA PHE A 129 11.49 6.15 -6.72
C PHE A 129 11.45 7.47 -7.48
N GLU A 130 10.49 7.59 -8.40
CA GLU A 130 10.17 8.86 -9.05
C GLU A 130 9.04 9.52 -8.23
N PRO A 131 9.33 10.56 -7.43
CA PRO A 131 8.32 11.25 -6.65
C PRO A 131 7.28 11.90 -7.56
N GLU A 132 6.07 12.16 -7.05
CA GLU A 132 5.05 12.86 -7.86
C GLU A 132 5.61 14.19 -8.39
N GLY A 133 5.33 14.47 -9.67
CA GLY A 133 5.77 15.71 -10.32
C GLY A 133 5.21 16.92 -9.58
N LEU A 134 6.07 17.90 -9.27
CA LEU A 134 5.73 19.09 -8.49
C LEU A 134 4.46 19.81 -9.01
N GLY A 135 4.21 19.79 -10.32
CA GLY A 135 3.01 20.37 -10.92
C GLY A 135 1.70 19.69 -10.51
N LYS A 136 1.70 18.35 -10.33
CA LYS A 136 0.51 17.62 -9.83
C LYS A 136 0.28 17.91 -8.35
N SER A 137 1.34 17.98 -7.55
CA SER A 137 1.28 18.32 -6.13
C SER A 137 0.76 19.75 -5.92
N LEU A 138 1.19 20.70 -6.77
CA LEU A 138 0.74 22.10 -6.72
C LEU A 138 -0.72 22.27 -7.15
N ALA A 139 -1.15 21.59 -8.22
CA ALA A 139 -2.55 21.60 -8.64
C ALA A 139 -3.49 21.05 -7.56
N ARG A 140 -3.03 20.04 -6.79
CA ARG A 140 -3.81 19.43 -5.69
C ARG A 140 -3.92 20.34 -4.46
N THR A 141 -2.96 21.24 -4.23
CA THR A 141 -2.96 22.20 -3.10
C THR A 141 -3.67 23.51 -3.42
N PHE A 142 -3.97 23.78 -4.69
CA PHE A 142 -4.65 25.01 -5.11
C PHE A 142 -6.00 25.29 -4.39
N PRO A 143 -6.87 24.29 -4.16
CA PRO A 143 -8.10 24.49 -3.40
C PRO A 143 -7.85 24.95 -1.95
N ASP A 144 -6.74 24.51 -1.34
CA ASP A 144 -6.40 24.86 0.05
C ASP A 144 -5.96 26.32 0.17
N PHE A 145 -5.25 26.84 -0.84
CA PHE A 145 -4.96 28.28 -0.94
C PHE A 145 -6.23 29.11 -1.14
N GLY A 146 -7.18 28.61 -1.95
CA GLY A 146 -8.48 29.25 -2.12
C GLY A 146 -9.27 29.33 -0.80
N LEU A 147 -9.30 28.23 -0.04
CA LEU A 147 -9.95 28.20 1.27
C LEU A 147 -9.26 29.13 2.27
N MET A 148 -7.92 29.16 2.32
CA MET A 148 -7.19 30.09 3.18
C MET A 148 -7.50 31.55 2.83
N LEU A 149 -7.48 31.92 1.55
CA LEU A 149 -7.83 33.27 1.10
C LEU A 149 -9.27 33.63 1.52
N PHE A 150 -10.21 32.71 1.32
CA PHE A 150 -11.60 32.88 1.72
C PHE A 150 -11.72 33.11 3.24
N LEU A 151 -11.07 32.29 4.06
CA LEU A 151 -11.07 32.45 5.51
C LEU A 151 -10.44 33.77 5.95
N ILE A 152 -9.34 34.20 5.32
CA ILE A 152 -8.71 35.51 5.59
C ILE A 152 -9.72 36.63 5.32
N ILE A 153 -10.42 36.60 4.18
CA ILE A 153 -11.42 37.61 3.82
C ILE A 153 -12.57 37.61 4.84
N VAL A 154 -13.10 36.43 5.21
CA VAL A 154 -14.21 36.31 6.16
C VAL A 154 -13.81 36.82 7.55
N PHE A 155 -12.65 36.43 8.07
CA PHE A 155 -12.18 36.89 9.37
C PHE A 155 -11.86 38.39 9.37
N PHE A 156 -11.25 38.89 8.29
CA PHE A 156 -10.95 40.32 8.14
C PHE A 156 -12.23 41.16 8.06
N ALA A 157 -13.17 40.77 7.19
CA ALA A 157 -14.47 41.44 7.07
C ALA A 157 -15.28 41.36 8.36
N GLY A 158 -15.28 40.20 9.02
CA GLY A 158 -15.93 40.01 10.32
C GLY A 158 -15.34 40.90 11.41
N ALA A 159 -14.01 40.96 11.51
CA ALA A 159 -13.32 41.86 12.44
C ALA A 159 -13.60 43.32 12.13
N TYR A 160 -13.58 43.72 10.85
CA TYR A 160 -13.89 45.08 10.40
C TYR A 160 -15.32 45.51 10.77
N VAL A 161 -16.31 44.64 10.51
CA VAL A 161 -17.72 44.90 10.88
C VAL A 161 -17.89 44.91 12.40
N SER A 162 -17.21 44.03 13.12
CA SER A 162 -17.21 44.04 14.59
C SER A 162 -16.65 45.34 15.14
N PHE A 163 -15.55 45.85 14.56
CA PHE A 163 -14.93 47.12 14.94
C PHE A 163 -15.85 48.32 14.64
N LEU A 164 -16.57 48.29 13.51
CA LEU A 164 -17.58 49.32 13.16
C LEU A 164 -18.79 49.31 14.10
N LYS A 165 -19.19 48.13 14.58
CA LYS A 165 -20.28 47.97 15.56
C LYS A 165 -19.82 48.22 17.00
N TYR A 166 -18.52 48.30 17.24
CA TYR A 166 -17.95 48.59 18.54
C TYR A 166 -18.03 50.11 18.79
N ASP A 167 -19.14 50.55 19.37
CA ASP A 167 -19.28 51.91 19.88
C ASP A 167 -18.44 52.04 21.17
N VAL A 168 -17.35 52.79 21.10
CA VAL A 168 -16.49 53.09 22.25
C VAL A 168 -17.18 54.19 23.06
N ARG A 169 -18.10 53.82 23.94
CA ARG A 169 -18.70 54.71 24.94
C ARG A 169 -18.58 54.11 26.34
#